data_AF-A0A840II84-F1
#
_entry.id   AF-A0A840II84-F1
#
_cell.length_a   1.000
_cell.length_b   1.000
_cell.length_c   1.000
_cell.angle_alpha   90.00
_cell.angle_beta   90.00
_cell.angle_gamma   90.00
#
_symmetry.space_group_name_H-M   'P 1'
#
loop_
_entity.id
_entity.type
_entity.pdbx_description
1 polymer ?
#
loop_
_entity_poly.entity_id
_entity_poly.type
_entity_poly.pdbx_seq_one_letter_code
_entity_poly.pdbx_strand_id
1 'polypeptide(L)'
;MNAERCTWCGVEVGGDEGYRVAEQAGERLAVFCRLEHVVPWAIQGPHWEAGTLREQPREEPALSECAHCGAAVDDTRVLAVRHRGEYRIADAFCTTDHLRAWAAAGGRWR
;
A
#
# COMPACT_ATOMS: atom_id res chain seq x y z
N MET A 1 8.11 15.79 -12.79
CA MET A 1 7.67 15.19 -11.52
C MET A 1 6.17 15.12 -11.57
N ASN A 2 5.60 13.91 -11.68
CA ASN A 2 4.16 13.75 -11.83
C ASN A 2 3.59 13.62 -10.41
N ALA A 3 3.07 14.72 -9.88
CA ALA A 3 2.58 14.79 -8.52
C ALA A 3 1.25 14.03 -8.41
N GLU A 4 1.21 13.02 -7.55
CA GLU A 4 0.03 12.22 -7.30
C GLU A 4 -0.80 12.86 -6.19
N ARG A 5 -2.10 12.55 -6.08
CA ARG A 5 -2.93 13.06 -4.98
C ARG A 5 -3.22 11.94 -4.02
N CYS A 6 -3.20 12.27 -2.72
CA CYS A 6 -3.65 11.33 -1.72
C CYS A 6 -5.12 10.98 -1.96
N THR A 7 -5.41 9.70 -2.18
CA THR A 7 -6.74 9.14 -2.43
C THR A 7 -7.72 9.43 -1.29
N TRP A 8 -7.23 9.73 -0.08
CA TRP A 8 -8.06 10.11 1.06
C TRP A 8 -8.28 11.63 1.19
N CYS A 9 -7.22 12.42 1.31
CA CYS A 9 -7.33 13.86 1.64
C CYS A 9 -7.04 14.82 0.48
N GLY A 10 -6.70 14.30 -0.71
CA GLY A 10 -6.50 15.09 -1.93
C GLY A 10 -5.21 15.90 -2.00
N VAL A 11 -4.41 15.94 -0.92
CA VAL A 11 -3.12 16.65 -0.90
C VAL A 11 -2.15 16.03 -1.90
N GLU A 12 -1.26 16.85 -2.44
CA GLU A 12 -0.19 16.36 -3.30
C GLU A 12 0.76 15.43 -2.54
N VAL A 13 1.22 14.40 -3.24
CA VAL A 13 2.19 13.42 -2.78
C VAL A 13 3.26 13.32 -3.85
N GLY A 14 4.47 13.72 -3.49
CA GLY A 14 5.66 13.53 -4.29
C GLY A 14 5.90 12.05 -4.58
N GLY A 15 6.60 11.77 -5.69
CA GLY A 15 6.89 10.39 -6.10
C GLY A 15 7.76 9.61 -5.10
N ASP A 16 8.48 10.32 -4.21
CA ASP A 16 9.44 9.75 -3.26
C ASP A 16 8.96 9.79 -1.80
N GLU A 17 7.71 10.14 -1.56
CA GLU A 17 7.13 10.26 -0.22
C GLU A 17 5.78 9.54 -0.11
N GLY A 18 5.34 9.22 1.10
CA GLY A 18 4.03 8.62 1.34
C GLY A 18 3.98 7.13 1.04
N TYR A 19 2.82 6.66 0.60
CA TYR A 19 2.50 5.24 0.39
C TYR A 19 1.79 5.06 -0.93
N ARG A 20 2.10 3.96 -1.63
CA ARG A 20 1.29 3.43 -2.72
C ARG A 20 0.78 2.07 -2.29
N VAL A 21 -0.54 1.92 -2.27
CA VAL A 21 -1.20 0.66 -2.03
C VAL A 21 -1.70 0.15 -3.36
N ALA A 22 -1.45 -1.12 -3.69
CA ALA A 22 -1.86 -1.66 -4.97
C ALA A 22 -2.25 -3.13 -4.90
N GLU A 23 -3.26 -3.51 -5.67
CA GLU A 23 -3.61 -4.90 -5.99
C GLU A 23 -3.29 -5.09 -7.48
N GLN A 24 -2.13 -5.68 -7.79
CA GLN A 24 -1.58 -5.69 -9.16
C GLN A 24 -2.46 -6.48 -10.13
N ALA A 25 -2.99 -7.63 -9.72
CA ALA A 25 -3.85 -8.46 -10.57
C ALA A 25 -5.16 -7.75 -10.98
N GLY A 26 -5.66 -6.83 -10.16
CA GLY A 26 -6.84 -6.02 -10.44
C GLY A 26 -6.54 -4.68 -11.09
N GLU A 27 -5.27 -4.34 -11.33
CA GLU A 27 -4.82 -3.01 -11.77
C GLU A 27 -5.43 -1.89 -10.91
N ARG A 28 -5.38 -2.08 -9.58
CA ARG A 28 -5.91 -1.13 -8.61
C ARG A 28 -4.78 -0.46 -7.85
N LEU A 29 -4.84 0.86 -7.76
CA LEU A 29 -3.86 1.69 -7.07
C LEU A 29 -4.57 2.71 -6.15
N ALA A 30 -3.95 3.00 -5.01
CA ALA A 30 -4.32 4.10 -4.13
C ALA A 30 -3.05 4.74 -3.57
N VAL A 31 -3.06 6.06 -3.41
CA VAL A 31 -1.90 6.85 -2.96
C VAL A 31 -2.23 7.51 -1.63
N PHE A 32 -1.30 7.47 -0.67
CA PHE A 32 -1.52 8.10 0.63
C PHE A 32 -0.32 8.95 1.05
N CYS A 33 -0.56 10.19 1.46
CA CYS A 33 0.50 11.03 2.03
C CYS A 33 0.99 10.51 3.39
N ARG A 34 0.15 9.73 4.09
CA ARG A 34 0.40 9.21 5.44
C ARG A 34 -0.24 7.84 5.61
N LEU A 35 0.33 7.01 6.48
CA LEU A 35 -0.19 5.67 6.74
C LEU A 35 -1.59 5.72 7.34
N GLU A 36 -1.83 6.70 8.21
CA GLU A 36 -3.08 6.89 8.93
C GLU A 36 -4.27 7.10 8.00
N HIS A 37 -4.05 7.55 6.76
CA HIS A 37 -5.11 7.74 5.76
C HIS A 37 -5.58 6.45 5.11
N VAL A 38 -4.79 5.37 5.19
CA VAL A 38 -5.21 4.03 4.75
C VAL A 38 -6.36 3.52 5.62
N VAL A 39 -6.36 3.85 6.91
CA VAL A 39 -7.34 3.35 7.89
C VAL A 39 -8.78 3.80 7.56
N PRO A 40 -9.11 5.10 7.49
CA PRO A 40 -10.47 5.53 7.16
C PRO A 40 -10.87 5.17 5.73
N TRP A 41 -9.93 5.18 4.77
CA TRP A 41 -10.17 4.74 3.40
C TRP A 41 -10.64 3.28 3.35
N ALA A 42 -9.95 2.36 4.03
CA ALA A 42 -10.34 0.97 4.07
C ALA A 42 -11.67 0.75 4.81
N ILE A 43 -11.96 1.53 5.87
CA ILE A 43 -13.24 1.47 6.60
C ILE A 43 -14.42 1.87 5.72
N GLN A 44 -14.26 2.86 4.84
CA GLN A 44 -15.35 3.39 4.00
C GLN A 44 -15.62 2.54 2.74
N GLY A 45 -14.93 1.41 2.60
CA GLY A 45 -14.90 0.66 1.36
C GLY A 45 -13.81 1.24 0.45
N PRO A 46 -12.73 0.49 0.17
CA PRO A 46 -11.57 1.01 -0.53
C PRO A 46 -11.93 1.43 -1.95
N HIS A 47 -11.99 2.75 -2.16
CA HIS A 47 -12.12 3.32 -3.50
C HIS A 47 -10.76 3.33 -4.18
N TRP A 48 -10.61 2.49 -5.20
CA TRP A 48 -9.40 2.33 -5.98
C TRP A 48 -9.42 3.20 -7.23
N GLU A 49 -8.24 3.63 -7.66
CA GLU A 49 -8.00 4.18 -8.98
C GLU A 49 -7.45 3.07 -9.89
N ALA A 50 -7.72 3.16 -11.19
CA ALA A 50 -7.12 2.24 -12.16
C ALA A 50 -5.61 2.55 -12.30
N GLY A 51 -4.77 1.55 -12.10
CA GLY A 51 -3.33 1.68 -12.25
C GLY A 51 -2.51 0.57 -11.59
N THR A 52 -1.23 0.54 -11.92
CA THR A 52 -0.23 -0.36 -11.36
C THR A 52 0.89 0.45 -10.69
N LEU A 53 1.76 -0.24 -9.94
CA LEU A 53 2.94 0.42 -9.38
C LEU A 53 3.88 0.77 -10.53
N ARG A 54 4.30 2.04 -10.60
CA ARG A 54 5.27 2.50 -11.62
C ARG A 54 6.60 1.78 -11.51
N GLU A 55 6.99 1.47 -10.28
CA GLU A 55 8.17 0.70 -9.94
C GLU A 55 7.73 -0.47 -9.08
N GLN A 56 7.93 -1.69 -9.59
CA GLN A 56 7.61 -2.89 -8.82
C GLN A 56 8.64 -3.05 -7.71
N PRO A 57 8.21 -3.33 -6.46
CA PRO A 57 9.16 -3.67 -5.42
C PRO A 57 9.95 -4.91 -5.82
N ARG A 58 11.22 -4.96 -5.41
CA ARG A 58 12.03 -6.15 -5.59
C ARG A 58 11.32 -7.32 -4.92
N GLU A 59 11.27 -8.46 -5.62
CA GLU A 59 10.75 -9.68 -4.99
C GLU A 59 11.68 -10.12 -3.87
N GLU A 60 11.12 -10.15 -2.66
CA GLU A 60 11.79 -10.58 -1.43
C GLU A 60 10.94 -11.67 -0.78
N PRO A 61 11.53 -12.65 -0.08
CA PRO A 61 10.78 -13.70 0.60
C PRO A 61 9.69 -13.15 1.53
N ALA A 62 9.93 -12.00 2.16
CA ALA A 62 8.96 -11.32 3.02
C ALA A 62 7.66 -10.90 2.29
N LEU A 63 7.69 -10.72 0.97
CA LEU A 63 6.50 -10.38 0.18
C LEU A 63 5.67 -11.60 -0.23
N SER A 64 6.14 -12.81 0.12
CA SER A 64 5.37 -14.05 -0.06
C SER A 64 4.47 -14.38 1.15
N GLU A 65 4.57 -13.60 2.23
CA GLU A 65 3.76 -13.74 3.43
C GLU A 65 3.02 -12.42 3.76
N CYS A 66 1.84 -12.55 4.35
CA CYS A 66 1.06 -11.42 4.79
C CYS A 66 1.67 -10.81 6.06
N ALA A 67 2.10 -9.55 6.00
CA ALA A 67 2.71 -8.84 7.12
C ALA A 67 1.80 -8.72 8.36
N HIS A 68 0.48 -8.91 8.21
CA HIS A 68 -0.46 -8.94 9.32
C HIS A 68 -0.60 -10.32 10.02
N CYS A 69 -0.80 -11.40 9.26
CA CYS A 69 -1.17 -12.72 9.82
C CYS A 69 -0.14 -13.82 9.57
N GLY A 70 0.89 -13.58 8.76
CA GLY A 70 1.93 -14.56 8.39
C GLY A 70 1.48 -15.64 7.40
N ALA A 71 0.25 -15.58 6.88
CA ALA A 71 -0.19 -16.51 5.85
C ALA A 71 0.50 -16.24 4.51
N ALA A 72 0.75 -17.28 3.73
CA ALA A 72 1.21 -17.13 2.35
C ALA A 72 0.23 -16.28 1.53
N VAL A 73 0.77 -15.43 0.65
CA VAL A 73 -0.02 -14.57 -0.26
C VAL A 73 0.21 -14.96 -1.71
N ASP A 74 -0.79 -14.72 -2.55
CA ASP A 74 -0.76 -15.02 -3.98
C ASP A 74 -0.70 -13.71 -4.82
N ASP A 75 -1.03 -13.79 -6.11
CA ASP A 75 -1.00 -12.64 -7.02
C ASP A 75 -2.16 -11.66 -6.84
N THR A 76 -3.18 -12.02 -6.06
CA THR A 76 -4.28 -11.13 -5.66
C THR A 76 -3.97 -10.33 -4.40
N ARG A 77 -2.74 -10.45 -3.88
CA ARG A 77 -2.28 -9.72 -2.70
C ARG A 77 -2.37 -8.20 -2.87
N VAL A 78 -2.58 -7.54 -1.74
CA VAL A 78 -2.42 -6.09 -1.62
C VAL A 78 -0.98 -5.80 -1.21
N LEU A 79 -0.28 -4.99 -1.99
CA LEU A 79 1.03 -4.45 -1.65
C LEU A 79 0.84 -3.04 -1.06
N ALA A 80 1.54 -2.74 0.04
CA ALA A 80 1.74 -1.36 0.49
C ALA A 80 3.21 -1.03 0.39
N VAL A 81 3.56 -0.08 -0.48
CA VAL A 81 4.92 0.40 -0.67
C VAL A 81 5.04 1.76 -0.01
N ARG A 82 5.88 1.85 1.02
CA ARG A 82 6.29 3.11 1.62
C ARG A 82 7.42 3.72 0.82
N HIS A 83 7.22 4.95 0.37
CA HIS A 83 8.20 5.76 -0.32
C HIS A 83 8.84 6.71 0.69
N ARG A 84 10.17 6.63 0.84
CA ARG A 84 10.94 7.50 1.75
C ARG A 84 12.27 7.88 1.09
N GLY A 85 12.26 8.96 0.31
CA GLY A 85 13.39 9.31 -0.55
C GLY A 85 13.55 8.22 -1.61
N GLU A 86 14.77 7.70 -1.77
CA GLU A 86 15.04 6.62 -2.73
C GLU A 86 14.59 5.24 -2.23
N TYR A 87 14.23 5.11 -0.95
CA TYR A 87 13.84 3.84 -0.39
C TYR A 87 12.38 3.49 -0.74
N ARG A 88 12.19 2.24 -1.16
CA ARG A 88 10.89 1.58 -1.37
C ARG A 88 10.82 0.39 -0.43
N ILE A 89 9.96 0.50 0.58
CA ILE A 89 9.79 -0.56 1.59
C ILE A 89 8.39 -1.14 1.36
N ALA A 90 8.33 -2.38 0.92
CA ALA A 90 7.08 -3.04 0.59
C ALA A 90 6.66 -4.02 1.67
N ASP A 91 5.36 -4.06 1.95
CA ASP A 91 4.69 -5.05 2.77
C ASP A 91 3.53 -5.66 1.96
N ALA A 92 3.32 -6.98 2.10
CA ALA A 92 2.25 -7.69 1.42
C ALA A 92 1.12 -8.07 2.38
N PHE A 93 -0.11 -8.12 1.88
CA PHE A 93 -1.31 -8.43 2.65
C PHE A 93 -2.27 -9.31 1.86
N CYS A 94 -2.94 -10.24 2.55
CA CYS A 94 -4.01 -11.03 1.94
C CYS A 94 -5.16 -10.16 1.43
N THR A 95 -5.50 -9.10 2.19
CA THR A 95 -6.67 -8.27 1.94
C THR A 95 -6.45 -6.83 2.41
N THR A 96 -7.34 -5.93 1.98
CA THR A 96 -7.38 -4.54 2.47
C THR A 96 -7.70 -4.45 3.96
N ASP A 97 -8.42 -5.43 4.53
CA ASP A 97 -8.69 -5.50 5.98
C ASP A 97 -7.43 -5.79 6.79
N HIS A 98 -6.56 -6.69 6.30
CA HIS A 98 -5.27 -6.95 6.92
C HIS A 98 -4.34 -5.75 6.84
N LEU A 99 -4.31 -5.07 5.68
CA LEU A 99 -3.62 -3.80 5.53
C LEU A 99 -4.15 -2.75 6.53
N ARG A 100 -5.47 -2.61 6.67
CA ARG A 100 -6.10 -1.68 7.62
C ARG A 100 -5.69 -1.97 9.06
N ALA A 101 -5.75 -3.23 9.47
CA ALA A 101 -5.39 -3.64 10.83
C ALA A 101 -3.92 -3.36 11.13
N TRP A 102 -3.03 -3.64 10.18
CA TRP A 102 -1.61 -3.31 10.26
C TRP A 102 -1.36 -1.79 10.30
N ALA A 103 -2.03 -1.02 9.45
CA ALA A 103 -1.92 0.44 9.41
C ALA A 103 -2.40 1.08 10.73
N ALA A 104 -3.50 0.59 11.29
CA ALA A 104 -4.03 1.05 12.59
C ALA A 104 -3.07 0.74 13.75
N ALA A 105 -2.26 -0.32 13.65
CA ALA A 105 -1.18 -0.63 14.59
C ALA A 105 0.10 0.21 14.35
N GLY A 106 0.07 1.17 13.42
CA GLY A 106 1.18 2.08 13.12
C GLY A 106 2.22 1.51 12.16
N GLY A 107 1.88 0.46 11.41
CA GLY A 107 2.74 -0.08 10.35
C GLY A 107 4.01 -0.76 10.86
N ARG A 108 3.95 -1.34 12.06
CA ARG A 108 5.10 -2.02 12.66
C ARG A 108 5.14 -3.48 12.22
N TRP A 109 6.30 -3.87 11.70
CA TRP A 109 6.70 -5.27 11.51
C TRP A 109 6.62 -6.05 12.83
N ARG A 110 6.22 -7.32 12.75
CA ARG A 110 6.48 -8.32 13.79
C ARG A 110 7.75 -9.07 13.46
#